data_AF-A0A0W7YCV2-F1
#
_entry.id   AF-A0A0W7YCV2-F1
#
_cell.length_a   1.000
_cell.length_b   1.000
_cell.length_c   1.000
_cell.angle_alpha   90.00
_cell.angle_beta   90.00
_cell.angle_gamma   90.00
#
_symmetry.space_group_name_H-M   'P 1'
#
loop_
_entity.id
_entity.type
_entity.pdbx_description
1 polymer ?
#
loop_
_entity_poly.entity_id
_entity_poly.type
_entity_poly.pdbx_seq_one_letter_code
_entity_poly.pdbx_strand_id
1 'polypeptide(L)'
;MELEFKLEVMNDCIGLGLLEGDEVLVSTVEQPRSNGKDLAVFEVAGECFISPFTRFGNQIMLLGERIQVVREHQVKIIGKVIDGSFERKEKAAAFADATAELIHAL
;
A
#
# COMPACT_ATOMS: atom_id res chain seq x y z
N MET A 1 -21.68 10.73 -10.75
CA MET A 1 -21.19 10.28 -9.44
C MET A 1 -19.68 10.36 -9.51
N GLU A 2 -19.06 11.15 -8.64
CA GLU A 2 -17.61 11.09 -8.47
C GLU A 2 -17.31 9.78 -7.75
N LEU A 3 -16.52 8.91 -8.38
CA LEU A 3 -16.23 7.56 -7.91
C LEU A 3 -14.84 7.48 -7.26
N GLU A 4 -14.23 8.63 -7.06
CA GLU A 4 -12.90 8.84 -6.54
C GLU A 4 -12.95 9.81 -5.37
N PHE A 5 -12.12 9.59 -4.36
CA PHE A 5 -12.00 10.47 -3.21
C PHE A 5 -10.56 10.54 -2.74
N LYS A 6 -10.20 11.65 -2.10
CA LYS A 6 -8.88 11.84 -1.51
C LYS A 6 -8.85 11.35 -0.07
N LEU A 7 -7.74 10.72 0.32
CA LEU A 7 -7.43 10.40 1.71
C LEU A 7 -6.11 11.05 2.09
N GLU A 8 -6.09 11.66 3.26
CA GLU A 8 -4.87 12.16 3.91
C GLU A 8 -4.21 11.01 4.69
N VAL A 9 -2.90 10.88 4.53
CA VAL A 9 -2.08 9.90 5.25
C VAL A 9 -1.81 10.43 6.65
N MET A 10 -2.29 9.70 7.66
CA MET A 10 -2.17 10.12 9.07
C MET A 10 -0.87 9.66 9.75
N ASN A 11 -0.11 8.74 9.14
CA ASN A 11 1.14 8.22 9.68
C ASN A 11 2.10 7.86 8.55
N ASP A 12 3.38 8.06 8.78
CA ASP A 12 4.44 7.62 7.87
C ASP A 12 4.32 6.12 7.55
N CYS A 13 4.25 5.81 6.26
CA CYS A 13 4.34 4.47 5.72
C CYS A 13 5.57 4.42 4.81
N ILE A 14 6.77 4.38 5.43
CA ILE A 14 8.06 4.51 4.74
C ILE A 14 8.23 3.45 3.66
N GLY A 15 7.79 2.22 3.92
CA GLY A 15 7.84 1.11 2.96
C GLY A 15 7.01 1.36 1.68
N LEU A 16 6.06 2.29 1.71
CA LEU A 16 5.23 2.69 0.57
C LEU A 16 5.61 4.06 0.00
N GLY A 17 6.60 4.74 0.62
CA GLY A 17 6.98 6.09 0.25
C GLY A 17 5.88 7.13 0.53
N LEU A 18 5.00 6.85 1.49
CA LEU A 18 3.94 7.76 1.94
C LEU A 18 4.35 8.37 3.29
N LEU A 19 4.25 9.68 3.39
CA LEU A 19 4.53 10.44 4.59
C LEU A 19 3.24 11.00 5.20
N GLU A 20 3.26 11.29 6.50
CA GLU A 20 2.18 12.00 7.16
C GLU A 20 1.87 13.34 6.45
N GLY A 21 0.59 13.56 6.15
CA GLY A 21 0.09 14.71 5.41
C GLY A 21 0.03 14.53 3.88
N ASP A 22 0.56 13.43 3.33
CA ASP A 22 0.41 13.13 1.90
C ASP A 22 -1.07 12.86 1.56
N GLU A 23 -1.48 13.24 0.35
CA GLU A 23 -2.81 12.90 -0.18
C GLU A 23 -2.71 11.77 -1.20
N VAL A 24 -3.57 10.76 -1.05
CA VAL A 24 -3.77 9.69 -2.04
C VAL A 24 -5.16 9.79 -2.67
N LEU A 25 -5.23 9.53 -3.98
CA LEU A 25 -6.48 9.43 -4.71
C LEU A 25 -6.92 7.98 -4.79
N VAL A 26 -8.14 7.71 -4.33
CA VAL A 26 -8.70 6.36 -4.21
C VAL A 26 -9.90 6.23 -5.11
N SER A 27 -9.89 5.23 -5.99
CA SER A 27 -11.02 4.85 -6.83
C SER A 27 -11.82 3.72 -6.17
N THR A 28 -13.13 3.93 -6.05
CA THR A 28 -14.10 2.92 -5.53
C THR A 28 -14.56 1.94 -6.61
N VAL A 29 -14.29 2.23 -7.88
CA VAL A 29 -14.72 1.39 -9.02
C VAL A 29 -13.59 0.55 -9.59
N GLU A 30 -12.35 1.00 -9.45
CA GLU A 30 -11.22 0.15 -9.80
C GLU A 30 -11.02 -0.93 -8.74
N GLN A 31 -11.08 -2.18 -9.18
CA GLN A 31 -10.75 -3.30 -8.30
C GLN A 31 -9.24 -3.48 -8.23
N PRO A 32 -8.62 -3.40 -7.03
CA PRO A 32 -7.20 -3.59 -6.89
C PRO A 32 -6.87 -5.07 -7.07
N ARG A 33 -5.80 -5.37 -7.82
CA ARG A 33 -5.38 -6.74 -8.10
C ARG A 33 -4.59 -7.29 -6.91
N SER A 34 -4.84 -8.53 -6.55
CA SER A 34 -4.13 -9.23 -5.46
C SER A 34 -2.76 -9.77 -5.91
N ASN A 35 -1.93 -8.90 -6.48
CA ASN A 35 -0.64 -9.21 -7.10
C ASN A 35 0.56 -8.75 -6.26
N GLY A 36 0.33 -8.22 -5.06
CA GLY A 36 1.35 -7.64 -4.19
C GLY A 36 1.93 -6.30 -4.66
N LYS A 37 1.33 -5.68 -5.68
CA LYS A 37 1.81 -4.41 -6.28
C LYS A 37 0.76 -3.31 -6.26
N ASP A 38 -0.50 -3.65 -6.54
CA ASP A 38 -1.58 -2.66 -6.51
C ASP A 38 -1.79 -2.23 -5.05
N LEU A 39 -1.81 -0.92 -4.81
CA LEU A 39 -2.14 -0.34 -3.51
C LEU A 39 -3.66 -0.28 -3.35
N ALA A 40 -4.15 -0.70 -2.18
CA ALA A 40 -5.55 -0.65 -1.84
C ALA A 40 -5.75 -0.07 -0.45
N VAL A 41 -6.92 0.52 -0.24
CA VAL A 41 -7.38 0.97 1.06
C VAL A 41 -8.25 -0.13 1.66
N PHE A 42 -7.91 -0.55 2.87
CA PHE A 42 -8.60 -1.58 3.63
C PHE A 42 -9.20 -0.99 4.89
N GLU A 43 -10.33 -1.53 5.30
CA GLU A 43 -10.88 -1.35 6.64
C GLU A 43 -10.78 -2.71 7.35
N VAL A 44 -10.06 -2.75 8.48
CA VAL A 44 -9.89 -3.94 9.32
C VAL A 44 -10.17 -3.56 10.76
N ALA A 45 -11.14 -4.21 11.40
CA ALA A 45 -11.55 -3.92 12.78
C ALA A 45 -11.90 -2.42 13.04
N GLY A 46 -12.37 -1.70 12.02
CA GLY A 46 -12.73 -0.28 12.11
C GLY A 46 -11.58 0.69 11.87
N GLU A 47 -10.36 0.19 11.60
CA GLU A 47 -9.20 1.00 11.25
C GLU A 47 -8.92 0.91 9.74
N CYS A 48 -8.47 2.03 9.16
CA CYS A 48 -8.16 2.14 7.73
C CYS A 48 -6.66 1.99 7.48
N PHE A 49 -6.30 1.19 6.49
CA PHE A 49 -4.90 0.91 6.11
C PHE A 49 -4.71 1.06 4.61
N ILE A 50 -3.56 1.62 4.20
CA ILE A 50 -3.11 1.58 2.81
C ILE A 50 -2.04 0.50 2.72
N SER A 51 -2.23 -0.48 1.81
CA SER A 51 -1.26 -1.56 1.67
C SER A 51 -1.30 -2.18 0.27
N PRO A 52 -0.15 -2.65 -0.27
CA PRO A 52 -0.16 -3.68 -1.28
C PRO A 52 -0.58 -5.00 -0.66
N PHE A 53 -1.17 -5.89 -1.45
CA PHE A 53 -1.71 -7.12 -0.89
C PHE A 53 -1.70 -8.28 -1.87
N THR A 54 -1.70 -9.47 -1.30
CA THR A 54 -1.90 -10.72 -2.03
C THR A 54 -3.03 -11.50 -1.37
N ARG A 55 -3.82 -12.21 -2.18
CA ARG A 55 -4.86 -13.13 -1.70
C ARG A 55 -4.30 -14.54 -1.73
N PHE A 56 -4.55 -15.30 -0.67
CA PHE A 56 -4.24 -16.71 -0.59
C PHE A 56 -5.38 -17.45 0.10
N GLY A 57 -6.16 -18.21 -0.68
CA GLY A 57 -7.37 -18.86 -0.16
C GLY A 57 -8.35 -17.83 0.42
N ASN A 58 -8.75 -18.02 1.68
CA ASN A 58 -9.65 -17.13 2.41
C ASN A 58 -8.90 -16.07 3.26
N GLN A 59 -7.64 -15.80 2.93
CA GLN A 59 -6.78 -14.86 3.63
C GLN A 59 -6.29 -13.77 2.70
N ILE A 60 -6.13 -12.58 3.27
CA ILE A 60 -5.46 -11.44 2.66
C ILE A 60 -4.16 -11.22 3.43
N MET A 61 -3.05 -11.19 2.70
CA MET A 61 -1.75 -10.78 3.19
C MET A 61 -1.55 -9.32 2.84
N LEU A 62 -1.55 -8.44 3.85
CA LEU A 62 -1.20 -7.03 3.73
C LEU A 62 0.32 -6.92 3.81
N LEU A 63 0.92 -6.26 2.82
CA LEU A 63 2.36 -6.19 2.60
C LEU A 63 2.87 -4.81 2.99
N GLY A 64 3.02 -4.57 4.30
CA GLY A 64 3.67 -3.35 4.82
C GLY A 64 5.10 -3.60 5.28
N GLU A 65 5.60 -2.73 6.17
CA GLU A 65 6.84 -2.97 6.91
C GLU A 65 6.80 -4.27 7.71
N ARG A 66 5.61 -4.65 8.17
CA ARG A 66 5.31 -5.96 8.73
C ARG A 66 4.21 -6.60 7.91
N ILE A 67 4.40 -7.87 7.58
CA ILE A 67 3.37 -8.67 6.91
C ILE A 67 2.28 -8.98 7.92
N GLN A 68 1.04 -8.60 7.58
CA GLN A 68 -0.14 -8.94 8.37
C GLN A 68 -1.03 -9.87 7.57
N VAL A 69 -1.46 -10.96 8.20
CA VAL A 69 -2.39 -11.93 7.58
C VAL A 69 -3.73 -11.83 8.27
N VAL A 70 -4.76 -11.52 7.50
CA VAL A 70 -6.13 -11.31 7.98
C VAL A 70 -7.09 -12.19 7.18
N ARG A 71 -8.18 -12.64 7.80
CA ARG A 71 -9.19 -13.42 7.07
C ARG A 71 -9.99 -12.48 6.18
N GLU A 72 -10.31 -12.92 4.97
CA GLU A 72 -10.96 -12.08 3.95
C GLU A 72 -12.29 -11.48 4.46
N HIS A 73 -13.09 -12.23 5.22
CA HIS A 73 -14.35 -11.73 5.79
C HIS A 73 -14.18 -10.69 6.91
N GLN A 74 -12.97 -10.51 7.44
CA GLN A 74 -12.65 -9.49 8.45
C GLN A 74 -12.16 -8.19 7.82
N VAL A 75 -12.02 -8.16 6.49
CA VAL A 75 -11.47 -7.06 5.74
C VAL A 75 -12.51 -6.55 4.76
N LYS A 76 -12.64 -5.23 4.71
CA LYS A 76 -13.38 -4.57 3.64
C LYS A 76 -12.40 -3.78 2.79
N ILE A 77 -12.38 -4.07 1.50
CA ILE A 77 -11.60 -3.28 0.54
C ILE A 77 -12.46 -2.07 0.17
N ILE A 78 -11.97 -0.88 0.49
CA ILE A 78 -12.66 0.38 0.23
C ILE A 78 -12.45 0.79 -1.24
N GLY A 79 -11.23 0.64 -1.75
CA GLY A 79 -10.89 1.02 -3.12
C GLY A 79 -9.43 0.82 -3.46
N LYS A 80 -9.08 1.09 -4.71
CA LYS A 80 -7.71 1.08 -5.23
C LYS A 80 -7.12 2.48 -5.16
N VAL A 81 -5.88 2.61 -4.70
CA VAL A 81 -5.12 3.85 -4.83
C VAL A 81 -4.65 3.98 -6.28
N ILE A 82 -5.05 5.07 -6.94
CA ILE A 82 -4.79 5.30 -8.38
C ILE A 82 -3.81 6.44 -8.63
N ASP A 83 -3.66 7.35 -7.66
CA ASP A 83 -2.70 8.44 -7.70
C ASP A 83 -2.34 8.87 -6.27
N GLY A 84 -1.30 9.69 -6.13
CA GLY A 84 -0.91 10.30 -4.86
C GLY A 84 0.15 11.36 -5.05
N SER A 85 0.22 12.32 -4.13
CA SER A 85 1.26 13.35 -4.12
C SER A 85 2.59 12.77 -3.63
N PHE A 86 3.11 11.77 -4.33
CA PHE A 86 4.43 11.24 -4.03
C PHE A 86 5.45 12.27 -4.49
N GLU A 87 6.24 12.83 -3.58
CA GLU A 87 7.57 13.27 -3.99
C GLU A 87 8.35 12.02 -4.41
N ARG A 88 8.25 11.66 -5.70
CA ARG A 88 9.23 10.82 -6.39
C ARG A 88 10.55 11.58 -6.49
N LYS A 89 11.16 11.90 -5.36
CA LYS A 89 12.56 12.27 -5.27
C LYS A 89 13.25 11.23 -4.39
N GLU A 90 13.99 10.34 -5.08
CA GLU A 90 15.18 9.67 -4.54
C GLU A 90 15.02 8.51 -3.53
N LYS A 91 14.06 7.59 -3.68
CA LYS A 91 14.14 6.28 -2.97
C LYS A 91 14.19 5.02 -3.83
N ALA A 92 13.95 5.13 -5.15
CA ALA A 92 14.25 4.01 -6.06
C ALA A 92 15.77 3.76 -6.19
N ALA A 93 16.61 4.78 -5.94
CA ALA A 93 18.06 4.64 -5.89
C ALA A 93 18.54 3.95 -4.61
N ALA A 94 17.90 4.21 -3.45
CA ALA A 94 18.33 3.65 -2.16
C ALA A 94 18.11 2.13 -2.05
N PHE A 95 17.07 1.57 -2.68
CA PHE A 95 16.88 0.12 -2.74
C PHE A 95 17.82 -0.57 -3.75
N ALA A 96 18.24 0.13 -4.81
CA ALA A 96 19.23 -0.39 -5.75
C ALA A 96 20.63 -0.45 -5.12
N ASP A 97 20.99 0.55 -4.31
CA ASP A 97 22.31 0.63 -3.66
C ASP A 97 22.48 -0.39 -2.53
N ALA A 98 21.46 -0.59 -1.69
CA ALA A 98 21.50 -1.61 -0.63
C ALA A 98 21.63 -3.05 -1.16
N THR A 99 21.24 -3.29 -2.41
CA THR A 99 21.40 -4.60 -3.06
C THR A 99 22.79 -4.74 -3.70
N ALA A 100 23.41 -3.64 -4.13
CA ALA A 100 24.77 -3.64 -4.70
C ALA A 100 25.85 -3.85 -3.63
N GLU A 101 25.66 -3.33 -2.41
CA GLU A 101 26.60 -3.55 -1.30
C GLU A 101 26.61 -4.99 -0.78
N LEU A 102 25.48 -5.71 -0.87
CA LEU A 102 25.40 -7.11 -0.42
C LEU A 102 26.13 -8.08 -1.38
N ILE A 103 26.23 -7.75 -2.67
CA ILE A 103 26.88 -8.61 -3.68
C ILE A 103 28.41 -8.46 -3.64
N HIS A 104 28.95 -7.31 -3.23
CA HIS A 104 30.39 -7.09 -3.08
C HIS A 104 30.97 -7.56 -1.74
N ALA A 105 30.13 -7.96 -0.79
CA ALA A 105 30.52 -8.43 0.54
C ALA A 105 30.53 -9.97 0.69
N LEU A 106 30.39 -10.73 -0.41
CA LEU A 106 30.54 -12.19 -0.49
C LEU A 106 31.83 -12.56 -1.23
#